data_AF-A0A972CLZ7-F1
#
_entry.id   AF-A0A972CLZ7-F1
#
_cell.length_a   1.000
_cell.length_b   1.000
_cell.length_c   1.000
_cell.angle_alpha   90.00
_cell.angle_beta   90.00
_cell.angle_gamma   90.00
#
_symmetry.space_group_name_H-M   'P 1'
#
loop_
_entity.id
_entity.type
_entity.pdbx_description
1 polymer ?
#
loop_
_entity_poly.entity_id
_entity_poly.type
_entity_poly.pdbx_seq_one_letter_code
_entity_poly.pdbx_strand_id
1 'polypeptide(L)' 'MVCLDCGNCRKGESLYYCTAKNEFVVTEREIVKERAASAKWRKGDPHYEQHRRQLRKDKIPQNY' A
#
# COMPACT_ATOMS: atom_id res chain seq x y z
N MET A 1 -26.97 -23.09 7.58
CA MET A 1 -27.04 -21.99 8.58
C MET A 1 -28.12 -21.02 8.15
N VAL A 2 -28.84 -20.43 9.10
CA VAL A 2 -30.00 -19.55 8.83
C VAL A 2 -29.51 -18.11 8.68
N CYS A 3 -29.86 -17.46 7.57
CA CYS A 3 -29.62 -16.03 7.39
C CYS A 3 -30.55 -15.24 8.33
N LEU A 4 -30.01 -14.25 9.03
CA LEU A 4 -30.78 -13.38 9.94
C LEU A 4 -31.23 -12.07 9.27
N ASP A 5 -31.00 -11.93 7.96
CA ASP A 5 -31.35 -10.76 7.15
C ASP A 5 -30.92 -9.40 7.76
N CYS A 6 -29.77 -9.39 8.44
CA CYS A 6 -29.22 -8.19 9.08
C CYS A 6 -28.73 -7.11 8.11
N GLY A 7 -28.68 -7.40 6.80
CA GLY A 7 -28.37 -6.43 5.76
C GLY A 7 -26.91 -5.99 5.65
N ASN A 8 -26.01 -6.45 6.53
CA ASN A 8 -24.60 -6.04 6.55
C ASN A 8 -23.88 -6.28 5.20
N CYS A 9 -24.17 -7.39 4.53
CA CYS A 9 -23.58 -7.71 3.22
C CYS A 9 -24.04 -6.78 2.07
N ARG A 10 -25.12 -6.00 2.25
CA ARG A 10 -25.69 -5.12 1.22
C ARG A 10 -25.19 -3.68 1.30
N LYS A 11 -24.47 -3.31 2.38
CA LYS A 11 -23.92 -1.96 2.59
C LYS A 11 -22.75 -1.63 1.66
N GLY A 12 -22.17 -2.65 1.01
CA GLY A 12 -21.05 -2.46 0.09
C GLY A 12 -19.70 -2.23 0.78
N GLU A 13 -19.65 -2.37 2.11
CA GLU A 13 -18.41 -2.35 2.89
C GLU A 13 -17.54 -3.56 2.51
N SER A 14 -16.21 -3.35 2.43
CA SER A 14 -15.25 -4.41 2.12
C SER A 14 -15.06 -5.40 3.27
N LEU A 15 -15.39 -5.00 4.49
CA LEU A 15 -15.32 -5.81 5.70
C LEU A 15 -16.64 -5.67 6.44
N TYR A 16 -17.31 -6.77 6.75
CA TYR A 16 -18.53 -6.74 7.55
C TYR A 16 -18.66 -7.99 8.42
N TYR A 17 -19.34 -7.86 9.56
CA TYR A 17 -19.60 -9.00 10.44
C TYR A 17 -20.89 -9.74 10.04
N CYS A 18 -20.80 -11.07 9.89
CA CYS A 18 -21.92 -11.94 9.57
C CYS A 18 -22.32 -12.76 10.81
N THR A 19 -23.45 -12.38 11.44
CA THR A 19 -24.00 -13.07 12.61
C THR A 19 -24.33 -14.54 12.35
N ALA A 20 -24.84 -14.87 11.16
CA ALA A 20 -25.15 -16.23 10.77
C ALA A 20 -23.90 -17.13 10.70
N LYS A 21 -22.72 -16.54 10.44
CA LYS A 21 -21.43 -17.23 10.39
C LYS A 21 -20.59 -17.01 11.65
N ASN A 22 -21.00 -16.09 12.52
CA ASN A 22 -20.26 -15.63 13.70
C ASN A 22 -18.80 -15.20 13.38
N GLU A 23 -18.59 -14.57 12.22
CA GLU A 23 -17.25 -14.17 11.76
C GLU A 23 -17.27 -12.85 10.98
N PHE A 24 -16.10 -12.23 10.83
CA PHE A 24 -15.89 -11.13 9.90
C PHE A 24 -15.66 -11.65 8.49
N VAL A 25 -16.46 -11.17 7.55
CA VAL A 25 -16.34 -11.46 6.12
C VAL A 25 -15.61 -10.30 5.45
N VAL A 26 -14.45 -10.62 4.85
CA VAL A 26 -13.74 -9.72 3.95
C VAL A 26 -14.22 -10.02 2.53
N THR A 27 -14.72 -9.01 1.85
CA THR A 27 -15.13 -9.10 0.44
C THR A 27 -13.94 -8.70 -0.42
N GLU A 28 -13.47 -9.63 -1.24
CA GLU A 28 -12.42 -9.37 -2.24
C GLU A 28 -12.99 -8.44 -3.33
N ARG A 29 -12.88 -7.12 -3.11
CA ARG A 29 -13.16 -6.08 -4.10
C ARG A 29 -11.91 -5.26 -4.38
N GLU A 30 -10.75 -5.89 -4.33
CA GLU A 30 -9.51 -5.24 -4.72
C GLU A 30 -9.48 -5.10 -6.24
N ILE A 31 -10.05 -4.00 -6.73
CA ILE A 31 -9.50 -3.37 -7.92
C ILE A 31 -8.14 -2.85 -7.46
N VAL A 32 -7.12 -3.70 -7.55
CA VAL A 32 -5.73 -3.27 -7.45
C VAL A 32 -5.56 -2.28 -8.60
N LYS A 33 -5.66 -0.98 -8.31
CA LYS A 33 -5.31 0.06 -9.27
C LYS A 33 -3.82 -0.08 -9.48
N GLU A 34 -3.46 -0.79 -10.53
CA GLU A 34 -2.09 -0.85 -11.01
C GLU A 34 -1.60 0.59 -11.11
N ARG A 35 -0.47 0.87 -10.48
CA ARG A 35 0.11 2.21 -10.48
C ARG A 35 0.34 2.56 -11.95
N ALA A 36 -0.34 3.61 -12.44
CA ALA A 36 -0.26 4.00 -13.84
C ALA A 36 1.21 4.02 -14.28
N ALA A 37 1.54 3.39 -15.41
CA ALA A 37 2.92 3.36 -15.93
C ALA A 37 3.52 4.78 -16.12
N SER A 38 2.65 5.79 -16.22
CA SER A 38 2.99 7.22 -16.27
C SER A 38 3.31 7.86 -14.92
N ALA A 39 3.02 7.19 -13.80
CA ALA A 39 3.49 7.57 -12.47
C ALA A 39 4.98 7.26 -12.38
N LYS A 40 5.77 8.04 -13.14
CA LYS A 40 7.22 8.08 -13.08
C LYS A 40 7.61 8.04 -11.61
N TRP A 41 8.46 7.10 -11.25
CA TRP A 41 9.12 7.14 -9.95
C TRP A 41 9.61 8.57 -9.77
N ARG A 42 9.17 9.26 -8.70
CA ARG A 42 9.65 10.61 -8.45
C ARG A 42 11.16 10.48 -8.34
N LYS A 43 11.89 10.96 -9.35
CA LYS A 43 13.35 11.04 -9.24
C LYS A 43 13.60 11.84 -7.97
N GLY A 44 14.42 11.27 -7.08
CA GLY A 44 14.81 11.96 -5.85
C GLY A 44 15.33 13.35 -6.18
N ASP A 45 15.25 14.26 -5.21
CA ASP A 45 15.74 15.62 -5.38
C ASP A 45 17.22 15.58 -5.86
N PRO A 46 17.56 16.22 -6.99
CA PRO A 46 18.92 16.16 -7.55
C PRO A 46 19.98 16.69 -6.58
N HIS A 47 19.64 17.70 -5.78
CA HIS A 47 20.54 18.29 -4.80
C HIS A 47 20.78 17.34 -3.63
N TYR A 48 19.73 16.68 -3.13
CA TYR A 48 19.87 15.63 -2.13
C TYR A 48 20.76 14.48 -2.61
N GLU A 49 20.58 14.04 -3.86
CA GLU A 49 21.39 12.96 -4.44
C GLU A 49 22.85 13.36 -4.64
N GLN A 50 23.13 14.61 -5.03
CA GLN A 50 24.49 15.13 -5.12
C GLN A 50 25.16 15.17 -3.74
N HIS A 51 24.48 15.73 -2.73
CA HIS A 51 24.98 15.79 -1.36
C HIS A 51 25.28 14.39 -0.81
N ARG A 52 24.35 13.44 -0.99
CA ARG A 52 24.54 12.04 -0.57
C ARG A 52 25.76 11.39 -1.23
N ARG A 53 26.00 11.65 -2.52
CA ARG A 53 27.16 11.12 -3.26
C ARG A 53 28.46 11.73 -2.76
N GLN A 54 28.48 13.02 -2.46
CA GLN A 54 29.65 13.71 -1.92
C GLN A 54 30.05 13.13 -0.56
N LEU A 55 29.09 13.01 0.37
CA LEU A 55 29.32 12.41 1.67
C LEU A 55 29.85 10.98 1.61
N ARG A 56 29.50 10.21 0.58
CA ARG A 56 30.07 8.86 0.37
C ARG A 56 31.50 8.91 -0.09
N LYS A 57 31.87 9.85 -0.97
CA LYS A 57 33.26 10.04 -1.42
C LYS A 57 34.16 10.46 -0.27
N ASP A 58 33.69 11.39 0.56
CA ASP A 58 34.46 11.93 1.68
C ASP A 58 34.69 10.90 2.80
N LYS A 59 33.79 9.89 2.91
CA LYS A 59 33.92 8.77 3.86
C LYS A 59 34.85 7.65 3.38
N ILE A 60 35.29 7.66 2.12
CA ILE A 60 36.28 6.72 1.61
C ILE A 60 37.65 7.36 1.88
N PRO A 61 38.48 6.83 2.80
CA PRO A 61 39.80 7.39 3.03
C PRO A 61 40.60 7.36 1.73
N GLN A 62 41.04 8.55 1.28
CA GLN A 62 41.91 8.73 0.12
C GLN A 62 43.36 8.33 0.46
N ASN A 63 43.56 7.10 0.93
CA ASN A 63 44.89 6.55 1.17
C ASN A 63 45.09 5.38 0.20
N TYR A 64 45.82 5.67 -0.88
CA TYR A 64 46.61 4.70 -1.63
C TYR A 64 48.07 5.10 -1.48
#